data_AF-A0A1H4WYN9-F1
#
_entry.id   AF-A0A1H4WYN9-F1
#
_cell.length_a   1.000
_cell.length_b   1.000
_cell.length_c   1.000
_cell.angle_alpha   90.00
_cell.angle_beta   90.00
_cell.angle_gamma   90.00
#
_symmetry.space_group_name_H-M   'P 1'
#
loop_
_entity.id
_entity.type
_entity.pdbx_description
1 polymer ?
#
loop_
_entity_poly.entity_id
_entity_poly.type
_entity_poly.pdbx_seq_one_letter_code
_entity_poly.pdbx_strand_id
1 'polypeptide(L)'
;MQRYDPLEAPDPQEWLALEEQERIAVTKDYHQRARIRLPNATAHAIGHVIVENQIALGDKMPARRTAQRLMEEGLDRHEAIHAIGVVLMGHLHELMKAAKPDGDPNARYFAELERLTAKDWRNLE
;
A
#
# COMPACT_ATOMS: atom_id res chain seq x y z
N MET A 1 -14.39 -9.37 -8.54
CA MET A 1 -14.05 -9.88 -7.20
C MET A 1 -15.15 -9.50 -6.19
N GLN A 2 -15.61 -10.43 -5.33
CA GLN A 2 -16.68 -10.16 -4.35
C GLN A 2 -16.17 -9.83 -2.93
N ARG A 3 -14.95 -10.29 -2.59
CA ARG A 3 -14.37 -10.11 -1.26
C ARG A 3 -12.88 -9.86 -1.40
N TYR A 4 -12.39 -8.85 -0.68
CA TYR A 4 -10.97 -8.58 -0.51
C TYR A 4 -10.51 -9.08 0.87
N ASP A 5 -9.30 -9.65 0.90
CA ASP A 5 -8.57 -10.00 2.10
C ASP A 5 -7.10 -9.57 1.91
N PRO A 6 -6.57 -8.60 2.67
CA PRO A 6 -5.19 -8.15 2.52
C PRO A 6 -4.16 -9.23 2.89
N LEU A 7 -4.56 -10.33 3.53
CA LEU A 7 -3.68 -11.47 3.79
C LEU A 7 -3.50 -12.37 2.56
N GLU A 8 -4.43 -12.32 1.60
CA GLU A 8 -4.40 -13.12 0.37
C GLU A 8 -4.24 -12.20 -0.84
N ALA A 9 -3.15 -12.37 -1.60
CA ALA A 9 -2.92 -11.52 -2.77
C ALA A 9 -4.05 -11.70 -3.80
N PRO A 10 -4.73 -10.61 -4.22
CA PRO A 10 -5.74 -10.70 -5.26
C PRO A 10 -5.09 -11.03 -6.61
N ASP A 11 -5.84 -11.63 -7.52
CA ASP A 11 -5.40 -11.74 -8.91
C ASP A 11 -5.20 -10.33 -9.50
N PRO A 12 -4.02 -10.00 -10.06
CA PRO A 12 -3.74 -8.66 -10.56
C PRO A 12 -4.69 -8.19 -11.66
N GLN A 13 -5.16 -9.09 -12.54
CA GLN A 13 -6.05 -8.72 -13.64
C GLN A 13 -7.46 -8.45 -13.10
N GLU A 14 -7.97 -9.32 -12.22
CA GLU A 14 -9.27 -9.10 -11.56
C GLU A 14 -9.28 -7.83 -10.71
N TRP A 15 -8.19 -7.56 -9.97
CA TRP A 15 -8.05 -6.36 -9.15
C TRP A 15 -8.04 -5.08 -9.98
N LEU A 16 -7.25 -5.06 -11.06
CA LEU A 16 -7.14 -3.89 -11.93
C LEU A 16 -8.39 -3.69 -12.80
N ALA A 17 -9.18 -4.72 -13.05
CA ALA A 17 -10.45 -4.64 -13.78
C ALA A 17 -11.59 -4.00 -12.97
N LEU A 18 -11.48 -3.92 -11.65
CA LEU A 18 -12.46 -3.21 -10.82
C LEU A 18 -12.42 -1.70 -11.09
N GLU A 19 -13.54 -1.03 -10.84
CA GLU A 19 -13.55 0.43 -10.76
C GLU A 19 -12.86 0.90 -9.47
N GLU A 20 -12.33 2.11 -9.46
CA GLU A 20 -11.63 2.64 -8.26
C GLU A 20 -12.52 2.62 -7.02
N GLN A 21 -13.78 3.03 -7.16
CA GLN A 21 -14.74 3.04 -6.04
C GLN A 21 -15.07 1.64 -5.55
N GLU A 22 -15.06 0.64 -6.43
CA GLU A 22 -15.26 -0.76 -6.04
C GLU A 22 -14.07 -1.27 -5.24
N ARG A 23 -12.83 -1.00 -5.67
CA ARG A 23 -11.61 -1.33 -4.89
C ARG A 23 -11.64 -0.71 -3.49
N ILE A 24 -12.02 0.57 -3.39
CA ILE A 24 -12.15 1.26 -2.09
C ILE A 24 -13.24 0.59 -1.24
N ALA A 25 -14.39 0.27 -1.83
CA ALA A 25 -15.51 -0.32 -1.11
C ALA A 25 -15.15 -1.71 -0.53
N VAL A 26 -14.59 -2.61 -1.33
CA VAL A 26 -14.21 -3.97 -0.86
C VAL A 26 -13.09 -3.93 0.19
N THR A 27 -12.17 -2.98 0.07
CA THR A 27 -11.09 -2.77 1.05
C THR A 27 -11.63 -2.25 2.38
N LYS A 28 -12.57 -1.29 2.34
CA LYS A 28 -13.22 -0.76 3.53
C LYS A 28 -14.08 -1.82 4.24
N ASP A 29 -14.80 -2.62 3.48
CA ASP A 29 -15.64 -3.72 3.96
C ASP A 29 -14.82 -4.78 4.74
N TYR A 30 -13.60 -5.11 4.29
CA TYR A 30 -12.69 -5.97 5.08
C TYR A 30 -12.47 -5.44 6.51
N HIS A 31 -12.06 -4.17 6.66
CA HIS A 31 -11.76 -3.57 7.95
C HIS A 31 -13.00 -3.46 8.85
N GLN A 32 -14.17 -3.19 8.26
CA GLN A 32 -15.44 -3.16 8.97
C GLN A 32 -15.80 -4.54 9.53
N ARG A 33 -15.69 -5.60 8.72
CA ARG A 33 -15.95 -6.99 9.16
C ARG A 33 -14.94 -7.46 10.21
N ALA A 34 -13.68 -7.05 10.09
CA ALA A 34 -12.63 -7.30 11.07
C ALA A 34 -12.79 -6.47 12.37
N ARG A 35 -13.77 -5.55 12.42
CA ARG A 35 -14.05 -4.65 13.56
C ARG A 35 -12.85 -3.79 13.97
N ILE A 36 -11.99 -3.47 13.01
CA ILE A 36 -10.83 -2.59 13.22
C ILE A 36 -11.32 -1.14 13.28
N ARG A 37 -11.03 -0.45 14.39
CA ARG A 37 -11.40 0.97 14.55
C ARG A 37 -10.34 1.84 13.89
N LEU A 38 -10.74 2.58 12.86
CA LEU A 38 -9.87 3.48 12.11
C LEU A 38 -10.35 4.93 12.27
N PRO A 39 -9.45 5.91 12.45
CA PRO A 39 -9.82 7.34 12.52
C PRO A 39 -10.56 7.81 11.26
N ASN A 40 -10.11 7.36 10.08
CA ASN A 40 -10.78 7.61 8.80
C ASN A 40 -10.68 6.36 7.91
N ALA A 41 -11.73 5.54 7.92
CA ALA A 41 -11.77 4.28 7.17
C ALA A 41 -11.66 4.47 5.65
N THR A 42 -12.15 5.59 5.11
CA THR A 42 -12.06 5.86 3.66
C THR A 42 -10.64 6.20 3.26
N ALA A 43 -9.96 7.09 4.00
CA ALA A 43 -8.55 7.43 3.72
C ALA A 43 -7.63 6.21 3.87
N HIS A 44 -7.87 5.38 4.89
CA HIS A 44 -7.13 4.13 5.08
C HIS A 44 -7.32 3.17 3.90
N ALA A 45 -8.57 2.97 3.44
CA ALA A 45 -8.86 2.13 2.28
C ALA A 45 -8.19 2.65 0.99
N ILE A 46 -8.18 3.96 0.77
CA ILE A 46 -7.47 4.57 -0.36
C ILE A 46 -5.97 4.25 -0.31
N GLY A 47 -5.34 4.34 0.87
CA GLY A 47 -3.94 3.98 1.05
C GLY A 47 -3.64 2.54 0.63
N HIS A 48 -4.44 1.59 1.10
CA HIS A 48 -4.37 0.19 0.67
C HIS A 48 -4.52 0.05 -0.85
N VAL A 49 -5.53 0.69 -1.43
CA VAL A 49 -5.82 0.57 -2.87
C VAL A 49 -4.67 1.07 -3.72
N ILE A 50 -4.01 2.17 -3.33
CA ILE A 50 -2.83 2.67 -4.06
C ILE A 50 -1.69 1.64 -3.98
N VAL A 51 -1.42 1.08 -2.81
CA VAL A 51 -0.37 0.07 -2.64
C VAL A 51 -0.69 -1.21 -3.42
N GLU A 52 -1.92 -1.71 -3.35
CA GLU A 52 -2.36 -2.89 -4.10
C GLU A 52 -2.29 -2.68 -5.62
N ASN A 53 -2.66 -1.49 -6.11
CA ASN A 53 -2.49 -1.15 -7.52
C ASN A 53 -1.01 -1.23 -7.94
N GLN A 54 -0.10 -0.71 -7.11
CA GLN A 54 1.34 -0.78 -7.40
C GLN A 54 1.86 -2.22 -7.37
N ILE A 55 1.39 -3.05 -6.43
CA ILE A 55 1.73 -4.48 -6.40
C ILE A 55 1.19 -5.18 -7.65
N ALA A 56 -0.06 -4.93 -8.04
CA ALA A 56 -0.70 -5.50 -9.22
C ALA A 56 0.03 -5.12 -10.52
N LEU A 57 0.61 -3.92 -10.61
CA LEU A 57 1.40 -3.46 -11.76
C LEU A 57 2.75 -4.20 -11.95
N GLY A 58 3.15 -5.06 -11.00
CA GLY A 58 4.35 -5.89 -11.12
C GLY A 58 5.63 -5.06 -11.19
N ASP A 59 6.55 -5.44 -12.09
CA ASP A 59 7.89 -4.85 -12.18
C ASP A 59 7.93 -3.38 -12.60
N LYS A 60 6.78 -2.79 -12.95
CA LYS A 60 6.65 -1.34 -13.20
C LYS A 60 6.87 -0.52 -11.93
N MET A 61 6.66 -1.11 -10.76
CA MET A 61 6.77 -0.44 -9.45
C MET A 61 7.57 -1.32 -8.48
N PRO A 62 8.37 -0.72 -7.57
CA PRO A 62 9.12 -1.49 -6.57
C PRO A 62 8.23 -2.14 -5.50
N ALA A 63 6.94 -1.79 -5.41
CA ALA A 63 6.04 -2.23 -4.36
C ALA A 63 5.89 -3.75 -4.27
N ARG A 64 5.80 -4.48 -5.40
CA ARG A 64 5.65 -5.95 -5.39
C ARG A 64 6.86 -6.63 -4.75
N ARG A 65 8.07 -6.32 -5.23
CA ARG A 65 9.31 -6.88 -4.68
C ARG A 65 9.55 -6.46 -3.23
N THR A 66 9.16 -5.23 -2.88
CA THR A 66 9.24 -4.73 -1.50
C THR A 66 8.33 -5.54 -0.59
N ALA A 67 7.06 -5.73 -0.97
CA ALA A 67 6.11 -6.52 -0.19
C ALA A 67 6.58 -7.98 -0.01
N GLN A 68 7.08 -8.61 -1.08
CA GLN A 68 7.65 -9.96 -1.01
C GLN A 68 8.82 -10.04 -0.02
N ARG A 69 9.78 -9.11 -0.12
CA ARG A 69 10.92 -9.04 0.80
C ARG A 69 10.49 -8.85 2.25
N LEU A 70 9.56 -7.93 2.51
CA LEU A 70 9.05 -7.69 3.87
C LEU A 70 8.35 -8.93 4.45
N MET A 71 7.64 -9.69 3.61
CA MET A 71 7.03 -10.95 4.01
C MET A 71 8.07 -12.04 4.30
N GLU A 72 9.15 -12.11 3.51
CA GLU A 72 10.30 -12.99 3.77
C GLU A 72 11.03 -12.62 5.08
N GLU A 73 11.02 -11.34 5.46
CA GLU A 73 11.50 -10.83 6.74
C GLU A 73 10.50 -11.03 7.91
N GLY A 74 9.38 -11.70 7.63
CA GLY A 74 8.42 -12.20 8.62
C GLY A 74 7.25 -11.29 8.93
N LEU A 75 6.93 -10.32 8.06
CA LEU A 75 5.63 -9.63 8.11
C LEU A 75 4.56 -10.49 7.44
N ASP A 76 3.32 -10.38 7.91
CA ASP A 76 2.18 -10.80 7.10
C ASP A 76 1.96 -9.82 5.92
N ARG A 77 1.14 -10.21 4.96
CA ARG A 77 0.90 -9.37 3.77
C ARG A 77 0.19 -8.05 4.12
N HIS A 78 -0.68 -8.07 5.13
CA HIS A 78 -1.40 -6.89 5.57
C HIS A 78 -0.45 -5.88 6.22
N GLU A 79 0.47 -6.34 7.07
CA GLU A 79 1.57 -5.55 7.63
C GLU A 79 2.49 -5.00 6.53
N ALA A 80 2.84 -5.81 5.52
CA ALA A 80 3.67 -5.34 4.40
C ALA A 80 2.97 -4.22 3.59
N ILE A 81 1.65 -4.33 3.37
CA ILE A 81 0.85 -3.28 2.72
C ILE A 81 0.84 -2.01 3.59
N HIS A 82 0.71 -2.12 4.92
CA HIS A 82 0.77 -0.96 5.81
C HIS A 82 2.15 -0.31 5.82
N ALA A 83 3.23 -1.09 5.88
CA ALA A 83 4.59 -0.58 5.87
C ALA A 83 4.88 0.25 4.60
N ILE A 84 4.50 -0.25 3.42
CA ILE A 84 4.58 0.49 2.17
C ILE A 84 3.66 1.72 2.19
N GLY A 85 2.46 1.57 2.76
CA GLY A 85 1.47 2.63 2.91
C GLY A 85 1.96 3.83 3.73
N VAL A 86 2.72 3.59 4.81
CA VAL A 86 3.32 4.68 5.61
C VAL A 86 4.33 5.47 4.80
N VAL A 87 5.21 4.79 4.05
CA VAL A 87 6.18 5.44 3.15
C VAL A 87 5.46 6.25 2.07
N LEU A 88 4.42 5.68 1.47
CA LEU A 88 3.58 6.36 0.48
C LEU A 88 2.94 7.64 1.05
N MET A 89 2.33 7.58 2.23
CA MET A 89 1.66 8.74 2.83
C MET A 89 2.67 9.83 3.23
N GLY A 90 3.85 9.44 3.73
CA GLY A 90 4.96 10.36 3.97
C GLY A 90 5.41 11.06 2.68
N HIS A 91 5.52 10.31 1.58
CA HIS A 91 5.87 10.85 0.26
C HIS A 91 4.82 11.85 -0.25
N LEU A 92 3.54 11.49 -0.21
CA LEU A 92 2.44 12.38 -0.64
C LEU A 92 2.39 13.67 0.18
N HIS A 93 2.62 13.60 1.50
CA HIS A 93 2.69 14.77 2.37
C HIS A 93 3.80 15.74 1.95
N GLU A 94 4.98 15.23 1.62
CA GLU A 94 6.09 16.06 1.17
C GLU A 94 5.84 16.67 -0.22
N LEU A 95 5.22 15.91 -1.13
CA LEU A 95 4.81 16.44 -2.44
C LEU A 95 3.79 17.58 -2.32
N MET A 96 2.85 17.50 -1.39
CA MET A 96 1.86 18.56 -1.16
C MET A 96 2.48 19.87 -0.63
N LYS A 97 3.64 19.79 0.04
CA LYS A 97 4.37 20.97 0.53
C LYS A 97 5.34 21.55 -0.50
N ALA A 98 5.80 20.74 -1.45
CA ALA A 98 6.81 21.15 -2.41
C ALA A 98 6.21 22.07 -3.49
N ALA A 99 6.81 23.25 -3.70
CA ALA A 99 6.35 24.20 -4.71
C ALA A 99 6.61 23.72 -6.15
N LYS A 100 7.64 22.88 -6.36
CA LYS A 100 7.93 22.10 -7.57
C LYS A 100 9.05 21.10 -7.27
N PRO A 101 8.90 19.80 -7.59
CA PRO A 101 10.00 18.86 -7.52
C PRO A 101 10.97 19.08 -8.69
N ASP A 102 12.29 19.03 -8.41
CA ASP A 102 13.31 18.91 -9.45
C ASP A 102 13.51 17.42 -9.79
N GLY A 103 13.30 17.03 -11.04
CA GLY A 103 13.43 15.64 -11.50
C GLY A 103 12.17 14.78 -11.33
N ASP A 104 12.34 13.45 -11.27
CA ASP A 104 11.22 12.53 -11.04
C ASP A 104 10.73 12.66 -9.59
N PRO A 105 9.47 13.12 -9.37
CA PRO A 105 8.93 13.25 -8.02
C PRO A 105 8.94 11.94 -7.24
N ASN A 106 8.92 10.77 -7.88
CA ASN A 106 8.84 9.48 -7.20
C ASN A 106 10.19 8.84 -6.89
N ALA A 107 11.31 9.44 -7.33
CA ALA A 107 12.64 8.85 -7.12
C ALA A 107 12.95 8.59 -5.63
N ARG A 108 12.56 9.54 -4.75
CA ARG A 108 12.74 9.40 -3.30
C ARG A 108 11.89 8.26 -2.73
N TYR A 109 10.62 8.22 -3.11
CA TYR A 109 9.68 7.17 -2.72
C TYR A 109 10.20 5.78 -3.09
N PHE A 110 10.68 5.60 -4.32
CA PHE A 110 11.23 4.32 -4.75
C PHE A 110 12.48 3.92 -3.96
N ALA A 111 13.38 4.87 -3.69
CA ALA A 111 14.58 4.61 -2.90
C ALA A 111 14.25 4.25 -1.43
N GLU A 112 13.20 4.86 -0.85
CA GLU A 112 12.72 4.52 0.49
C GLU A 112 12.11 3.11 0.53
N LEU A 113 11.31 2.72 -0.47
CA LEU A 113 10.80 1.34 -0.58
C LEU A 113 11.92 0.31 -0.69
N GLU A 114 12.98 0.60 -1.44
CA GLU A 114 14.13 -0.31 -1.53
C GLU A 114 14.86 -0.52 -0.21
N ARG A 115 14.86 0.48 0.67
CA ARG A 115 15.54 0.43 1.97
C ARG A 115 14.65 -0.07 3.11
N LEU A 116 13.33 -0.04 2.92
CA LEU A 116 12.36 -0.43 3.94
C LEU A 116 12.54 -1.90 4.34
N THR A 117 12.68 -2.13 5.65
CA THR A 117 12.75 -3.47 6.25
C THR A 117 11.59 -3.71 7.22
N ALA A 118 11.31 -4.98 7.53
CA ALA A 118 10.37 -5.38 8.57
C ALA A 118 10.79 -4.87 9.95
N LYS A 119 12.10 -4.72 10.18
CA LYS A 119 12.62 -4.11 11.41
C LYS A 119 12.22 -2.64 11.51
N ASP A 120 12.31 -1.88 10.42
CA ASP A 120 11.90 -0.47 10.41
C ASP A 120 10.41 -0.34 10.72
N TRP A 121 9.57 -1.18 10.11
CA TRP A 121 8.13 -1.26 10.39
C TRP A 121 7.84 -1.53 11.87
N ARG A 122 8.44 -2.58 12.46
CA ARG A 122 8.22 -2.95 13.86
C ARG A 122 8.72 -1.92 14.88
N ASN A 123 9.56 -0.96 14.47
CA ASN A 123 9.97 0.15 15.33
C ASN A 123 9.02 1.37 15.24
N LEU A 124 8.10 1.37 14.27
CA LEU A 124 7.11 2.42 14.06
C LEU A 124 5.73 2.06 14.65
N GLU A 125 5.42 0.77 14.73
CA GLU A 125 4.23 0.22 15.41
C GLU A 125 4.36 0.29 16.94
#